data_AF-A0AA51QCC4-F1
#
_entry.id   AF-A0AA51QCC4-F1
#
_cell.length_a   1.000
_cell.length_b   1.000
_cell.length_c   1.000
_cell.angle_alpha   90.00
_cell.angle_beta   90.00
_cell.angle_gamma   90.00
#
_symmetry.space_group_name_H-M   'P 1'
#
loop_
_entity.id
_entity.type
_entity.pdbx_description
1 polymer ?
#
loop_
_entity_poly.entity_id
_entity_poly.type
_entity_poly.pdbx_seq_one_letter_code
_entity_poly.pdbx_strand_id
1 'polypeptide(L)'
;MPDQIRRGLLETIFDVLKEDHEMFLTIMVFLENNLNASLTAKKLYIHRNTLQYRIDKFTERTGIQLKDFHGAFTVFLACQLFAISES
;
A
#
# COMPACT_ATOMS: atom_id res chain seq x y z
N MET A 1 -7.02 -20.88 3.36
CA MET A 1 -6.21 -20.36 2.23
C MET A 1 -4.90 -21.15 2.17
N PRO A 2 -4.59 -21.86 1.07
CA PRO A 2 -3.34 -22.61 0.90
C PRO A 2 -2.10 -21.72 1.05
N ASP A 3 -1.05 -22.21 1.73
CA ASP A 3 0.15 -21.41 2.06
C ASP A 3 0.93 -20.90 0.84
N GLN A 4 0.79 -21.55 -0.33
CA GLN A 4 1.41 -21.09 -1.58
C GLN A 4 0.84 -19.75 -2.07
N ILE A 5 -0.46 -19.52 -1.90
CA ILE A 5 -1.11 -18.26 -2.29
C ILE A 5 -0.66 -17.13 -1.36
N ARG A 6 -0.42 -17.43 -0.07
CA ARG A 6 0.05 -16.44 0.92
C ARG A 6 1.47 -15.94 0.62
N ARG A 7 2.38 -16.84 0.22
CA ARG A 7 3.76 -16.47 -0.14
C ARG A 7 3.81 -15.58 -1.39
N GLY A 8 3.12 -15.97 -2.46
CA GLY A 8 3.08 -15.17 -3.69
C GLY A 8 2.48 -13.78 -3.50
N LEU A 9 1.50 -13.63 -2.58
CA LEU A 9 0.91 -12.33 -2.27
C LEU A 9 1.91 -11.38 -1.62
N LEU A 10 2.67 -11.85 -0.62
CA LEU A 10 3.68 -11.02 0.04
C LEU A 10 4.80 -10.64 -0.92
N GLU A 11 5.29 -11.58 -1.73
CA GLU A 11 6.28 -11.30 -2.77
C GLU A 11 5.79 -10.22 -3.74
N THR A 12 4.55 -10.35 -4.23
CA THR A 12 3.93 -9.35 -5.13
C THR A 12 3.86 -7.96 -4.50
N ILE A 13 3.47 -7.86 -3.22
CA ILE A 13 3.43 -6.56 -2.54
C ILE A 13 4.85 -6.00 -2.41
N PHE A 14 5.81 -6.80 -1.96
CA PHE A 14 7.18 -6.35 -1.74
C PHE A 14 7.84 -5.88 -3.05
N ASP A 15 7.65 -6.59 -4.16
CA ASP A 15 8.15 -6.18 -5.46
C ASP A 15 7.57 -4.83 -5.89
N VAL A 16 6.26 -4.63 -5.73
CA VAL A 16 5.59 -3.36 -6.03
C VAL A 16 6.12 -2.22 -5.16
N LEU A 17 6.32 -2.46 -3.86
CA LEU A 17 6.83 -1.45 -2.92
C LEU A 17 8.31 -1.11 -3.17
N LYS A 18 9.11 -2.09 -3.60
CA LYS A 18 10.54 -1.92 -3.89
C LYS A 18 10.80 -1.17 -5.20
N GLU A 19 9.98 -1.43 -6.22
CA GLU A 19 10.12 -0.77 -7.52
C GLU A 19 9.74 0.72 -7.49
N ASP A 20 8.84 1.12 -6.58
CA ASP A 20 8.30 2.47 -6.52
C ASP A 20 8.22 2.98 -5.07
N HIS A 21 9.29 3.67 -4.64
CA HIS A 21 9.35 4.25 -3.30
C HIS A 21 8.24 5.30 -3.08
N GLU A 22 7.85 6.07 -4.09
CA GLU A 22 6.76 7.02 -3.95
C GLU A 22 5.43 6.30 -3.70
N MET A 23 5.19 5.16 -4.34
CA MET A 23 4.05 4.30 -4.08
C MET A 23 4.07 3.77 -2.65
N PHE A 24 5.20 3.24 -2.18
CA PHE A 24 5.35 2.82 -0.78
C PHE A 24 4.99 3.93 0.20
N LEU A 25 5.57 5.11 0.04
CA LEU A 25 5.29 6.26 0.91
C LEU A 25 3.81 6.65 0.84
N THR A 26 3.23 6.63 -0.36
CA THR A 26 1.82 6.98 -0.57
C THR A 26 0.90 6.02 0.18
N ILE A 27 1.11 4.72 0.04
CA ILE A 27 0.28 3.68 0.66
C ILE A 27 0.47 3.66 2.18
N MET A 28 1.71 3.79 2.66
CA MET A 28 2.01 3.91 4.09
C MET A 28 1.28 5.09 4.73
N VAL A 29 1.44 6.29 4.16
CA VAL A 29 0.78 7.48 4.71
C VAL A 29 -0.74 7.40 4.56
N PHE A 30 -1.25 6.72 3.54
CA PHE A 30 -2.69 6.46 3.41
C PHE A 30 -3.23 5.57 4.53
N LEU A 31 -2.52 4.48 4.86
CA LEU A 31 -2.87 3.56 5.93
C LEU A 31 -2.76 4.21 7.31
N GLU A 32 -1.69 4.95 7.56
CA GLU A 32 -1.49 5.71 8.81
C GLU A 32 -2.58 6.76 9.07
N ASN A 33 -3.18 7.31 8.01
CA ASN A 33 -4.27 8.28 8.11
C ASN A 33 -5.64 7.59 8.08
N ASN A 34 -5.75 6.33 8.48
CA ASN A 34 -7.00 5.57 8.51
C ASN A 34 -7.76 5.59 7.17
N LEU A 35 -7.03 5.43 6.06
CA LEU A 35 -7.58 5.46 4.69
C LEU A 35 -8.24 6.82 4.33
N ASN A 36 -7.89 7.90 5.02
CA ASN A 36 -8.43 9.23 4.75
C ASN A 36 -7.66 9.93 3.62
N ALA A 37 -8.18 9.81 2.41
CA ALA A 37 -7.56 10.38 1.21
C ALA A 37 -7.33 11.91 1.31
N SER A 38 -8.21 12.64 1.98
CA SER A 38 -8.09 14.10 2.12
C SER A 38 -6.93 14.49 3.04
N LEU A 39 -6.75 13.77 4.16
CA LEU A 39 -5.63 14.00 5.08
C LEU A 39 -4.30 13.55 4.48
N THR A 40 -4.29 12.37 3.84
CA THR A 40 -3.10 11.84 3.16
C THR A 40 -2.61 12.77 2.05
N ALA A 41 -3.51 13.27 1.19
CA ALA A 41 -3.14 14.18 0.11
C ALA A 41 -2.50 15.47 0.65
N LYS A 42 -3.04 16.02 1.75
CA LYS A 42 -2.45 17.16 2.46
C LYS A 42 -1.07 16.85 3.03
N LYS A 43 -0.90 15.69 3.70
CA LYS A 43 0.37 15.26 4.32
C LYS A 43 1.46 14.98 3.28
N LEU A 44 1.08 14.51 2.10
CA LEU A 44 1.98 14.25 0.97
C LEU A 44 2.18 15.47 0.05
N TYR A 45 1.51 16.60 0.31
CA TYR A 45 1.53 17.80 -0.54
C TYR A 45 1.15 17.54 -2.01
N ILE A 46 0.22 16.60 -2.25
CA ILE A 46 -0.29 16.26 -3.58
C ILE A 46 -1.79 16.51 -3.68
N HIS A 47 -2.30 16.61 -4.91
CA HIS A 47 -3.74 16.69 -5.14
C HIS A 47 -4.43 15.36 -4.84
N ARG A 48 -5.68 15.41 -4.35
CA ARG A 48 -6.49 14.22 -4.02
C ARG A 48 -6.64 13.26 -5.22
N ASN A 49 -6.77 13.79 -6.43
CA ASN A 49 -6.90 12.95 -7.63
C ASN A 49 -5.59 12.20 -7.93
N THR A 50 -4.44 12.83 -7.70
CA THR A 50 -3.14 12.18 -7.85
C THR A 50 -2.96 11.06 -6.83
N LEU A 51 -3.38 11.31 -5.58
CA LEU A 51 -3.40 10.27 -4.55
C LEU A 51 -4.29 9.09 -4.96
N GLN A 52 -5.52 9.38 -5.40
CA GLN A 52 -6.48 8.34 -5.80
C GLN A 52 -5.92 7.51 -6.95
N TYR A 53 -5.35 8.15 -7.97
CA TYR A 53 -4.69 7.45 -9.08
C TYR A 53 -3.57 6.50 -8.60
N ARG A 54 -2.74 6.92 -7.64
CA ARG A 54 -1.68 6.06 -7.07
C ARG A 54 -2.26 4.86 -6.32
N ILE A 55 -3.33 5.05 -5.55
CA ILE A 55 -4.03 3.98 -4.85
C ILE A 55 -4.65 2.99 -5.84
N ASP A 56 -5.32 3.50 -6.87
CA ASP A 56 -5.95 2.66 -7.90
C ASP A 56 -4.89 1.85 -8.64
N LYS A 57 -3.77 2.48 -9.04
CA LYS A 57 -2.62 1.81 -9.66
C LYS A 57 -2.02 0.73 -8.75
N PHE A 58 -1.92 0.97 -7.44
CA PHE A 58 -1.46 -0.05 -6.48
C PHE A 58 -2.42 -1.25 -6.43
N THR A 59 -3.74 -0.98 -6.37
CA THR A 59 -4.76 -2.04 -6.36
C THR A 59 -4.77 -2.82 -7.68
N GLU A 60 -4.58 -2.18 -8.83
CA GLU A 60 -4.45 -2.86 -10.13
C GLU A 60 -3.25 -3.80 -10.19
N ARG A 61 -2.10 -3.37 -9.63
CA ARG A 61 -0.87 -4.18 -9.64
C ARG A 61 -0.90 -5.35 -8.67
N THR A 62 -1.48 -5.16 -7.49
CA THR A 62 -1.47 -6.17 -6.41
C THR A 62 -2.74 -7.02 -6.38
N GLY A 63 -3.83 -6.54 -6.99
CA GLY A 63 -5.17 -7.12 -6.85
C GLY A 63 -5.81 -6.87 -5.47
N ILE A 64 -5.17 -6.09 -4.59
CA ILE A 64 -5.62 -5.90 -3.20
C ILE A 64 -6.41 -4.60 -3.07
N GLN A 65 -7.63 -4.73 -2.55
CA GLN A 65 -8.46 -3.56 -2.22
C GLN A 65 -8.17 -3.05 -0.82
N LEU A 66 -7.71 -1.80 -0.72
CA LEU A 66 -7.44 -1.14 0.57
C LEU A 66 -8.70 -0.65 1.30
N LYS A 67 -9.87 -0.76 0.69
CA LYS A 67 -11.16 -0.44 1.33
C LYS A 67 -11.70 -1.59 2.17
N ASP A 68 -11.21 -2.81 1.94
CA ASP A 68 -11.51 -3.96 2.78
C ASP A 68 -10.53 -4.02 3.96
N PHE A 69 -11.03 -4.40 5.14
CA PHE A 69 -10.21 -4.46 6.35
C PHE A 69 -9.07 -5.46 6.21
N HIS A 70 -9.32 -6.65 5.66
CA HIS A 70 -8.27 -7.66 5.51
C HIS A 70 -7.22 -7.24 4.50
N GLY A 71 -7.64 -6.62 3.39
CA GLY A 71 -6.73 -6.04 2.41
C GLY A 71 -5.85 -4.93 3.01
N ALA A 72 -6.46 -3.95 3.66
CA ALA A 72 -5.76 -2.83 4.30
C ALA A 72 -4.77 -3.32 5.37
N PHE A 73 -5.19 -4.25 6.23
CA PHE A 73 -4.35 -4.80 7.30
C PHE A 73 -3.17 -5.61 6.73
N THR A 74 -3.41 -6.41 5.69
CA THR A 74 -2.35 -7.19 5.04
C THR A 74 -1.28 -6.28 4.43
N VAL A 75 -1.70 -5.23 3.72
CA VAL A 75 -0.78 -4.27 3.11
C VAL A 75 -0.05 -3.47 4.18
N PHE A 76 -0.73 -3.07 5.27
CA PHE A 76 -0.10 -2.39 6.39
C PHE A 76 1.04 -3.21 7.00
N LEU A 77 0.78 -4.48 7.31
CA LEU A 77 1.83 -5.37 7.82
C LEU A 77 2.97 -5.54 6.82
N ALA A 78 2.67 -5.70 5.53
CA ALA A 78 3.69 -5.81 4.48
C ALA A 78 4.57 -4.55 4.42
N CYS A 79 3.98 -3.36 4.49
CA CYS A 79 4.73 -2.11 4.49
C CYS A 79 5.59 -1.94 5.77
N GLN A 80 5.10 -2.37 6.94
CA GLN A 80 5.90 -2.36 8.18
C GLN A 80 7.09 -3.32 8.09
N LEU A 81 6.87 -4.53 7.59
CA LEU A 81 7.94 -5.51 7.38
C LEU A 81 8.97 -5.01 6.37
N PHE A 82 8.53 -4.38 5.28
CA PHE A 82 9.40 -3.77 4.28
C PHE A 82 10.26 -2.64 4.89
N ALA A 83 9.67 -1.77 5.70
CA ALA A 83 10.40 -0.70 6.39
C ALA A 83 11.49 -1.24 7.34
N ILE A 84 11.20 -2.36 8.04
CA ILE A 84 12.17 -3.02 8.92
C ILE A 84 13.29 -3.69 8.12
N SER A 85 13.01 -4.29 6.96
CA SER A 85 14.02 -4.98 6.16
C SER A 85 15.02 -4.05 5.46
N GLU A 86 14.66 -2.78 5.27
CA GLU A 86 15.51 -1.74 4.65
C GLU A 86 16.22 -0.86 5.71
N SER A 87 16.04 -1.14 7.02
CA SER A 87 16.70 -0.46 8.15
C SER A 87 17.90 -1.24 8.67
#